data_AF-A0A2E8VU75-F1
#
_entry.id   AF-A0A2E8VU75-F1
#
_cell.length_a   1.000
_cell.length_b   1.000
_cell.length_c   1.000
_cell.angle_alpha   90.00
_cell.angle_beta   90.00
_cell.angle_gamma   90.00
#
_symmetry.space_group_name_H-M   'P 1'
#
loop_
_entity.id
_entity.type
_entity.pdbx_description
1 polymer ?
#
loop_
_entity_poly.entity_id
_entity_poly.type
_entity_poly.pdbx_seq_one_letter_code
_entity_poly.pdbx_strand_id
1 'polypeptide(L)'
;SCSWHLRELAAGSSFNVEVYEIHDEAAFRKLMSEIPLKKLSVRINDKPETLLVGKYPYTRGKECELVIREGRVGTLRGDAIDDSTSSDEVFHEVVMNPKILSHVLDQFRKSA
;
A
#
# COMPACT_ATOMS: atom_id res chain seq x y z
N SER A 1 -7.71 -20.24 -9.35
CA SER A 1 -8.18 -20.02 -7.97
C SER A 1 -6.96 -20.02 -7.06
N CYS A 2 -6.40 -18.84 -6.77
CA CYS A 2 -5.04 -18.72 -6.21
C CYS A 2 -4.99 -18.03 -4.83
N SER A 3 -6.16 -17.83 -4.20
CA SER A 3 -6.34 -17.06 -2.96
C SER A 3 -5.64 -17.66 -1.71
N TRP A 4 -5.20 -18.92 -1.77
CA TRP A 4 -4.75 -19.66 -0.58
C TRP A 4 -3.23 -19.58 -0.35
N HIS A 5 -2.40 -19.59 -1.41
CA HIS A 5 -0.94 -19.45 -1.29
C HIS A 5 -0.48 -18.04 -0.90
N LEU A 6 -1.28 -17.01 -1.23
CA LEU A 6 -0.94 -15.62 -0.97
C LEU A 6 -0.89 -15.31 0.54
N ARG A 7 -1.65 -16.04 1.37
CA ARG A 7 -1.64 -15.92 2.83
C ARG A 7 -0.37 -16.45 3.50
N GLU A 8 0.23 -17.50 2.92
CA GLU A 8 1.41 -18.15 3.50
C GLU A 8 2.67 -17.33 3.20
N LEU A 9 2.77 -16.78 1.97
CA LEU A 9 3.78 -15.77 1.62
C LEU A 9 3.59 -14.45 2.40
N ALA A 10 2.33 -14.05 2.66
CA ALA A 10 2.03 -12.88 3.49
C ALA A 10 2.20 -13.12 5.00
N ALA A 11 2.54 -14.32 5.47
CA ALA A 11 2.83 -14.53 6.90
C ALA A 11 4.09 -13.78 7.39
N GLY A 12 5.01 -13.45 6.47
CA GLY A 12 6.12 -12.52 6.70
C GLY A 12 5.79 -11.05 6.44
N SER A 13 4.61 -10.75 5.88
CA SER A 13 4.13 -9.39 5.68
C SER A 13 3.67 -8.81 7.02
N SER A 14 4.16 -7.62 7.34
CA SER A 14 3.73 -6.88 8.54
C SER A 14 2.31 -6.29 8.42
N PHE A 15 1.72 -6.42 7.24
CA PHE A 15 0.39 -5.94 6.87
C PHE A 15 -0.57 -7.13 6.93
N ASN A 16 -1.62 -7.03 7.75
CA ASN A 16 -2.72 -8.01 7.72
C ASN A 16 -3.62 -7.71 6.51
N VAL A 17 -4.04 -8.78 5.81
CA VAL A 17 -4.45 -8.77 4.39
C VAL A 17 -5.69 -9.64 4.17
N GLU A 18 -6.81 -9.22 3.57
CA GLU A 18 -7.39 -7.87 3.39
C GLU A 18 -6.52 -6.77 2.73
N VAL A 19 -5.94 -7.11 1.56
CA VAL A 19 -5.48 -6.14 0.55
C VAL A 19 -6.48 -6.13 -0.59
N TYR A 20 -6.92 -4.94 -1.00
CA TYR A 20 -7.52 -4.71 -2.30
C TYR A 20 -6.41 -4.26 -3.24
N GLU A 21 -5.94 -5.18 -4.08
CA GLU A 21 -4.91 -4.89 -5.08
C GLU A 21 -5.53 -4.15 -6.27
N ILE A 22 -4.94 -3.03 -6.65
CA ILE A 22 -5.36 -2.22 -7.80
C ILE A 22 -4.58 -2.72 -9.02
N HIS A 23 -5.01 -3.87 -9.56
CA HIS A 23 -4.39 -4.51 -10.73
C HIS A 23 -4.51 -3.69 -12.03
N ASP A 24 -5.46 -2.76 -12.12
CA ASP A 24 -5.69 -1.94 -13.32
C ASP A 24 -5.02 -0.56 -13.18
N GLU A 25 -3.98 -0.34 -13.97
CA GLU A 25 -3.26 0.93 -14.08
C GLU A 25 -4.18 2.09 -14.55
N ALA A 26 -5.22 1.83 -15.36
CA ALA A 26 -6.21 2.83 -15.74
C ALA A 26 -7.11 3.22 -14.55
N ALA A 27 -7.56 2.25 -13.75
CA ALA A 27 -8.29 2.52 -12.50
C ALA A 27 -7.43 3.31 -11.50
N PHE A 28 -6.14 2.97 -11.36
CA PHE A 28 -5.22 3.72 -10.51
C PHE A 28 -4.99 5.16 -11.01
N ARG A 29 -4.73 5.36 -12.31
CA ARG A 29 -4.63 6.71 -12.90
C ARG A 29 -5.89 7.54 -12.70
N LYS A 30 -7.07 6.93 -12.82
CA LYS A 30 -8.35 7.59 -12.53
C LYS A 30 -8.43 8.02 -11.06
N LEU A 31 -8.11 7.12 -10.13
CA LEU A 31 -8.06 7.41 -8.69
C LEU A 31 -7.15 8.60 -8.36
N MET A 32 -5.95 8.63 -8.95
CA MET A 32 -4.98 9.73 -8.84
C MET A 32 -5.48 11.06 -9.44
N SER A 33 -6.38 11.01 -10.43
CA SER A 33 -6.98 12.21 -11.05
C SER A 33 -8.18 12.77 -10.27
N GLU A 34 -8.90 11.91 -9.54
CA GLU A 34 -10.10 12.29 -8.77
C GLU A 34 -9.77 12.63 -7.30
N ILE A 35 -8.72 12.04 -6.73
CA ILE A 35 -8.33 12.21 -5.33
C ILE A 35 -6.91 12.80 -5.25
N PRO A 36 -6.71 13.96 -4.59
CA PRO A 36 -5.38 14.52 -4.39
C PRO A 36 -4.59 13.69 -3.37
N LEU A 37 -3.71 12.82 -3.86
CA LEU A 37 -2.79 12.05 -3.03
C LEU A 37 -1.42 12.73 -2.92
N LYS A 38 -0.84 12.76 -1.72
CA LYS A 38 0.53 13.21 -1.45
C LYS A 38 1.42 11.99 -1.20
N LYS A 39 2.60 11.97 -1.83
CA LYS A 39 3.62 10.93 -1.63
C LYS A 39 4.37 11.16 -0.31
N LEU A 40 4.52 10.11 0.49
CA LEU A 40 5.19 10.09 1.79
C LEU A 40 6.08 8.86 1.86
N SER A 41 7.33 9.01 2.30
CA SER A 41 8.18 7.88 2.66
C SER A 41 8.15 7.68 4.18
N VAL A 42 7.84 6.46 4.61
CA VAL A 42 7.72 6.08 6.03
C VAL A 42 8.57 4.85 6.27
N ARG A 43 9.31 4.80 7.38
CA ARG A 43 9.93 3.53 7.81
C ARG A 43 8.89 2.64 8.48
N ILE A 44 8.68 1.44 7.94
CA ILE A 44 7.84 0.39 8.53
C ILE A 44 8.74 -0.83 8.73
N ASN A 45 8.96 -1.23 9.99
CA ASN A 45 9.88 -2.31 10.36
C ASN A 45 11.27 -2.16 9.70
N ASP A 46 11.85 -0.98 9.91
CA ASP A 46 13.15 -0.50 9.42
C ASP A 46 13.33 -0.40 7.90
N LYS A 47 12.45 -1.02 7.09
CA LYS A 47 12.39 -0.84 5.65
C LYS A 47 11.75 0.53 5.30
N PRO A 48 12.33 1.31 4.37
CA PRO A 48 11.70 2.53 3.85
C PRO A 48 10.60 2.14 2.85
N GLU A 49 9.36 2.43 3.22
CA GLU A 49 8.17 2.19 2.40
C GLU A 49 7.71 3.50 1.73
N THR A 50 7.08 3.38 0.57
CA THR A 50 6.53 4.51 -0.18
C THR A 50 5.01 4.44 -0.16
N LEU A 51 4.38 5.52 0.28
CA LEU A 51 2.94 5.62 0.51
C LEU A 51 2.37 6.85 -0.19
N LEU A 52 1.12 6.74 -0.62
CA LEU A 52 0.31 7.82 -1.17
C LEU A 52 -0.85 8.05 -0.21
N VAL A 53 -0.89 9.23 0.40
CA VAL A 53 -1.84 9.58 1.47
C VAL A 53 -2.74 10.70 0.97
N GLY A 54 -4.05 10.54 1.13
CA GLY A 54 -5.04 11.55 0.78
C GLY A 54 -6.33 11.38 1.55
N LYS A 55 -7.37 12.09 1.10
CA LYS A 55 -8.71 12.03 1.69
C LYS A 55 -9.77 11.98 0.61
N TYR A 56 -10.87 11.28 0.90
CA TYR A 56 -12.02 11.20 0.02
C TYR A 56 -13.32 11.53 0.78
N PRO A 57 -14.33 12.10 0.11
CA PRO A 57 -15.63 12.35 0.74
C PRO A 57 -16.37 11.03 0.95
N TYR A 58 -16.67 10.71 2.21
CA TYR A 58 -17.67 9.72 2.58
C TYR A 58 -19.07 10.37 2.60
N THR A 59 -20.10 9.53 2.68
CA THR A 59 -21.50 9.99 2.69
C THR A 59 -21.74 11.08 3.76
N ARG A 60 -22.51 12.10 3.38
CA ARG A 60 -22.87 13.27 4.23
C ARG A 60 -21.68 14.12 4.73
N GLY A 61 -20.64 14.30 3.92
CA GLY A 61 -19.60 15.32 4.14
C GLY A 61 -18.57 14.97 5.22
N LYS A 62 -18.55 13.72 5.70
CA LYS A 62 -17.43 13.20 6.48
C LYS A 62 -16.28 12.88 5.53
N GLU A 63 -15.08 13.38 5.78
CA GLU A 63 -13.89 12.89 5.08
C GLU A 63 -13.42 11.56 5.67
N CYS A 64 -12.96 10.65 4.81
CA CYS A 64 -12.21 9.46 5.19
C CYS A 64 -10.77 9.57 4.66
N GLU A 65 -9.81 9.07 5.44
CA GLU A 65 -8.40 9.03 5.07
C GLU A 65 -8.14 7.80 4.17
N LEU A 66 -7.37 7.98 3.11
CA LEU A 66 -6.96 6.93 2.18
C LEU A 66 -5.43 6.84 2.20
N VAL A 67 -4.92 5.63 2.40
CA VAL A 67 -3.49 5.31 2.35
C VAL A 67 -3.30 4.16 1.38
N ILE A 68 -2.47 4.39 0.36
CA ILE A 68 -2.07 3.39 -0.64
C ILE A 68 -0.56 3.19 -0.48
N ARG A 69 -0.07 1.96 -0.55
CA ARG A 69 1.36 1.63 -0.58
C ARG A 69 1.77 1.28 -2.00
N GLU A 70 2.90 1.83 -2.43
CA GLU A 70 3.61 1.42 -3.65
C GLU A 70 4.47 0.20 -3.30
N GLY A 71 3.95 -1.00 -3.58
CA GLY A 71 4.72 -2.24 -3.47
C GLY A 71 5.60 -2.48 -4.69
N ARG A 72 6.66 -3.28 -4.54
CA ARG A 72 7.49 -3.77 -5.66
C ARG A 72 7.40 -5.28 -5.76
N VAL A 73 7.31 -5.80 -6.98
CA VAL A 73 7.33 -7.25 -7.20
C VAL A 73 8.78 -7.74 -7.11
N GLY A 74 9.11 -8.41 -6.00
CA GLY A 74 10.37 -9.15 -5.86
C GLY A 74 10.32 -10.46 -6.64
N THR A 75 11.43 -10.85 -7.26
CA THR A 75 11.50 -12.12 -7.99
C THR A 75 11.51 -13.29 -7.00
N LEU A 76 10.54 -14.20 -7.07
CA LEU A 76 10.54 -15.42 -6.26
C LEU A 76 11.65 -16.37 -6.77
N ARG A 77 12.62 -16.71 -5.91
CA ARG A 77 13.69 -17.68 -6.19
C ARG A 77 13.68 -18.78 -5.15
N GLY A 78 13.10 -19.93 -5.51
CA GLY A 78 12.78 -20.98 -4.54
C GLY A 78 11.72 -20.49 -3.55
N ASP A 79 11.93 -20.76 -2.26
CA ASP A 79 10.99 -20.36 -1.20
C ASP A 79 11.26 -18.96 -0.63
N ALA A 80 12.16 -18.18 -1.25
CA ALA A 80 12.53 -16.83 -0.81
C ALA A 80 12.23 -15.77 -1.88
N ILE A 81 11.73 -14.62 -1.42
CA ILE A 81 11.60 -13.41 -2.25
C ILE A 81 12.99 -12.78 -2.38
N ASP A 82 13.52 -12.74 -3.60
CA ASP A 82 14.80 -12.09 -3.90
C ASP A 82 14.60 -10.59 -4.17
N ASP A 83 14.60 -9.79 -3.10
CA ASP A 83 14.55 -8.33 -3.13
C ASP A 83 15.71 -7.72 -3.98
N SER A 84 16.79 -8.46 -4.29
CA SER A 84 17.90 -7.97 -5.13
C SER A 84 17.59 -7.98 -6.63
N THR A 85 16.57 -8.74 -7.03
CA THR A 85 16.03 -8.78 -8.40
C THR A 85 14.61 -8.20 -8.39
N SER A 86 14.44 -6.98 -7.85
CA SER A 86 13.16 -6.26 -7.93
C SER A 86 12.87 -5.90 -9.39
N SER A 87 11.70 -6.27 -9.90
CA SER A 87 11.18 -5.71 -11.15
C SER A 87 10.99 -4.20 -10.98
N ASP A 88 11.09 -3.44 -12.08
CA ASP A 88 10.62 -2.04 -12.12
C ASP A 88 9.08 -1.95 -11.98
N GLU A 89 8.40 -3.10 -12.05
CA GLU A 89 6.96 -3.26 -11.86
C GLU A 89 6.54 -3.01 -10.40
N VAL A 90 5.69 -2.00 -10.23
CA VAL A 90 5.10 -1.57 -8.95
C VAL A 90 3.63 -1.95 -8.87
N PHE A 91 3.17 -2.32 -7.67
CA PHE A 91 1.76 -2.68 -7.44
C PHE A 91 1.07 -1.75 -6.43
N HIS A 92 -0.20 -1.49 -6.73
CA HIS A 92 -1.17 -0.68 -5.98
C HIS A 92 -1.83 -1.41 -4.81
N GLU A 93 -1.47 -1.23 -3.53
CA GLU A 93 -2.25 -1.81 -2.41
C GLU A 93 -2.88 -0.76 -1.48
N VAL A 94 -4.16 -0.91 -1.15
CA VAL A 94 -4.83 -0.07 -0.13
C VAL A 94 -4.49 -0.60 1.26
N VAL A 95 -3.92 0.26 2.12
CA VAL A 95 -3.50 -0.12 3.47
C VAL A 95 -4.69 -0.08 4.43
N MET A 96 -5.16 -1.25 4.88
CA MET A 96 -6.30 -1.36 5.79
C MET A 96 -5.91 -1.63 7.26
N ASN A 97 -4.65 -1.98 7.55
CA ASN A 97 -4.19 -2.32 8.90
C ASN A 97 -4.24 -1.09 9.84
N PRO A 98 -5.08 -1.07 10.90
CA PRO A 98 -5.27 0.12 11.74
C PRO A 98 -4.00 0.62 12.45
N LYS A 99 -3.08 -0.29 12.83
CA LYS A 99 -1.82 0.09 13.48
C LYS A 99 -0.91 0.86 12.52
N ILE A 100 -0.85 0.41 11.27
CA ILE A 100 -0.03 1.01 10.22
C ILE A 100 -0.68 2.32 9.76
N LEU A 101 -2.00 2.34 9.56
CA LEU A 101 -2.76 3.55 9.27
C LEU A 101 -2.48 4.65 10.30
N SER A 102 -2.65 4.38 11.60
CA SER A 102 -2.36 5.37 12.65
C SER A 102 -0.93 5.89 12.55
N HIS A 103 0.06 5.00 12.41
CA HIS A 103 1.47 5.38 12.33
C HIS A 103 1.78 6.27 11.10
N VAL A 104 1.29 5.88 9.92
CA VAL A 104 1.48 6.63 8.67
C VAL A 104 0.78 7.99 8.74
N LEU A 105 -0.45 8.03 9.25
CA LEU A 105 -1.23 9.27 9.34
C LEU A 105 -0.64 10.24 10.39
N ASP A 106 -0.11 9.74 11.50
CA ASP A 106 0.57 10.56 12.50
C ASP A 106 1.93 11.09 12.01
N GLN A 107 2.62 10.39 11.10
CA GLN A 107 3.76 10.96 10.38
C GLN A 107 3.33 11.98 9.34
N PHE A 108 2.30 11.66 8.54
CA PHE A 108 1.77 12.56 7.50
C PHE A 108 1.38 13.92 8.07
N ARG A 109 0.63 13.94 9.18
CA ARG A 109 0.20 15.16 9.91
C ARG A 109 1.35 15.97 10.50
N LYS A 110 2.54 15.39 10.69
CA LYS A 110 3.76 16.09 11.14
C LYS A 110 4.61 16.62 9.98
N SER A 111 4.36 16.12 8.76
CA SER A 111 5.09 16.46 7.53
C SER A 111 4.34 17.42 6.59
N ALA A 112 3.09 17.75 6.93
CA ALA A 112 2.14 18.51 6.11
C ALA A 112 1.91 19.93 6.65
#